data_AF-E0NRX9-F1
#
_entry.id   AF-E0NRX9-F1
#
_cell.length_a   1.000
_cell.length_b   1.000
_cell.length_c   1.000
_cell.angle_alpha   90.00
_cell.angle_beta   90.00
_cell.angle_gamma   90.00
#
_symmetry.space_group_name_H-M   'P 1'
#
loop_
_entity.id
_entity.type
_entity.pdbx_description
1 polymer ?
#
loop_
_entity_poly.entity_id
_entity_poly.type
_entity_poly.pdbx_seq_one_letter_code
_entity_poly.pdbx_strand_id
1 'polypeptide(L)'
;MSLTRIYRCFKHFYLEKICNEKEELLNFMITPGDIDDRKPLEYKAFIEFIQGKLFGDKGYISKNLFQRLFVDGIQLITKRKIAL
;
A
#
# COMPACT_ATOMS: atom_id res chain seq x y z
N MET A 1 -8.79 -6.46 7.31
CA MET A 1 -7.32 -6.56 7.36
C MET A 1 -6.82 -6.54 5.93
N SER A 2 -6.33 -5.41 5.43
CA SER A 2 -6.07 -5.26 3.99
C SER A 2 -4.60 -5.59 3.68
N LEU A 3 -4.39 -6.51 2.75
CA LEU A 3 -3.09 -6.89 2.20
C LEU A 3 -2.87 -6.09 0.91
N THR A 4 -1.85 -5.23 0.90
CA THR A 4 -1.38 -4.63 -0.35
C THR A 4 -0.23 -5.48 -0.87
N ARG A 5 -0.39 -5.96 -2.10
CA ARG A 5 0.65 -6.73 -2.78
C ARG A 5 0.89 -6.04 -4.12
N ILE A 6 2.02 -5.34 -4.25
CA ILE A 6 2.42 -4.76 -5.52
C ILE A 6 2.88 -5.88 -6.42
N TYR A 7 2.32 -5.96 -7.62
CA TYR A 7 2.88 -6.77 -8.67
C TYR A 7 3.37 -5.86 -9.79
N ARG A 8 4.68 -5.89 -10.05
CA ARG A 8 5.27 -5.34 -11.28
C ARG A 8 4.78 -6.16 -12.46
N CYS A 9 3.95 -5.56 -13.29
CA CYS A 9 3.41 -6.20 -14.48
C CYS A 9 3.77 -5.37 -15.71
N PHE A 10 4.71 -5.88 -16.51
CA PHE A 10 5.14 -5.36 -17.82
C PHE A 10 6.07 -4.13 -17.82
N LYS A 11 6.93 -4.04 -18.86
CA LYS A 11 8.07 -3.09 -18.99
C LYS A 11 7.74 -1.59 -18.83
N HIS A 12 6.47 -1.20 -18.69
CA HIS A 12 6.03 0.20 -18.75
C HIS A 12 5.07 0.63 -17.62
N PHE A 13 4.46 -0.31 -16.87
CA PHE A 13 3.51 0.03 -15.81
C PHE A 13 3.61 -0.92 -14.60
N TYR A 14 3.09 -0.49 -13.45
CA TYR A 14 2.83 -1.32 -12.28
C TYR A 14 1.34 -1.45 -12.04
N LEU A 15 0.95 -2.55 -11.40
CA LEU A 15 -0.41 -2.76 -10.94
C LEU A 15 -0.38 -2.90 -9.41
N GLU A 16 -0.84 -1.86 -8.75
CA GLU A 16 -1.03 -1.77 -7.31
C GLU A 16 -2.39 -2.36 -6.97
N LYS A 17 -2.46 -3.31 -6.03
CA LYS A 17 -3.71 -3.94 -5.61
C LYS A 17 -3.85 -3.95 -4.10
N ILE A 18 -5.06 -3.69 -3.64
CA ILE A 18 -5.48 -3.84 -2.25
C ILE A 18 -6.47 -4.99 -2.22
N CYS A 19 -6.13 -6.04 -1.49
CA CYS A 19 -7.01 -7.17 -1.23
C CYS A 19 -7.37 -7.23 0.26
N ASN A 20 -8.52 -7.79 0.61
CA ASN A 20 -8.81 -8.12 2.01
C ASN A 20 -8.23 -9.49 2.40
N GLU A 21 -8.46 -9.92 3.64
CA GLU A 21 -8.02 -11.22 4.15
C GLU A 21 -8.60 -12.44 3.43
N LYS A 22 -9.69 -12.27 2.67
CA LYS A 22 -10.31 -13.32 1.84
C LYS A 22 -9.79 -13.31 0.40
N GLU A 23 -8.74 -12.54 0.13
CA GLU A 23 -8.17 -12.30 -1.20
C GLU A 23 -9.13 -11.59 -2.17
N GLU A 24 -10.22 -11.00 -1.68
CA GLU A 24 -11.13 -10.20 -2.49
C GLU A 24 -10.47 -8.86 -2.84
N LEU A 25 -10.49 -8.48 -4.11
CA LEU A 25 -9.95 -7.21 -4.58
C LEU A 25 -10.86 -6.06 -4.11
N LEU A 26 -10.33 -5.19 -3.26
CA LEU A 26 -11.02 -3.98 -2.80
C LEU A 26 -10.78 -2.79 -3.73
N ASN A 27 -9.53 -2.62 -4.17
CA ASN A 27 -9.16 -1.52 -5.05
C ASN A 27 -7.88 -1.85 -5.84
N PHE A 28 -7.68 -1.17 -6.97
CA PHE A 28 -6.44 -1.26 -7.74
C PHE A 28 -6.09 0.06 -8.43
N MET A 29 -4.81 0.23 -8.73
CA MET A 29 -4.31 1.38 -9.48
C MET A 29 -3.22 0.94 -10.45
N ILE A 30 -3.23 1.52 -11.65
CA ILE A 30 -2.15 1.36 -12.62
C ILE A 30 -1.28 2.60 -12.54
N THR A 31 0.02 2.43 -12.34
CA THR A 31 1.00 3.52 -12.32
C THR A 31 2.08 3.31 -13.39
N PRO A 32 2.71 4.38 -13.90
CA PRO A 32 3.90 4.25 -14.74
C PRO A 32 5.03 3.47 -14.06
N GLY A 33 5.86 2.80 -14.86
CA GLY A 33 6.93 1.91 -14.42
C GLY A 33 8.10 2.55 -13.64
N ASP A 34 8.12 3.87 -13.48
CA ASP A 34 9.15 4.63 -12.76
C ASP A 34 8.64 5.32 -11.49
N ILE A 35 7.38 5.11 -11.12
CA ILE A 35 6.78 5.71 -9.94
C ILE A 35 7.29 5.01 -8.68
N ASP A 36 7.59 5.82 -7.67
CA ASP A 36 7.91 5.35 -6.32
C ASP A 36 6.74 4.57 -5.72
N ASP A 37 7.00 3.34 -5.25
CA ASP A 37 6.02 2.43 -4.64
C ASP A 37 5.13 3.08 -3.57
N ARG A 38 5.60 4.16 -2.92
CA ARG A 38 4.87 4.87 -1.85
C ARG A 38 3.80 5.82 -2.39
N LYS A 39 3.94 6.32 -3.63
CA LYS A 39 3.03 7.30 -4.23
C LYS A 39 1.57 6.86 -4.27
N PRO A 40 1.24 5.61 -4.63
CA PRO A 40 -0.14 5.10 -4.61
C PRO A 40 -0.83 5.31 -3.26
N LEU A 41 -0.11 5.09 -2.14
CA LEU A 41 -0.66 5.23 -0.78
C LEU A 41 -0.85 6.70 -0.35
N GLU A 42 -0.43 7.67 -1.16
CA GLU A 42 -0.75 9.07 -0.95
C GLU A 42 -2.11 9.47 -1.53
N TYR A 43 -2.68 8.66 -2.43
CA TYR A 43 -3.96 8.94 -3.07
C TYR A 43 -5.11 8.42 -2.20
N LYS A 44 -5.91 9.35 -1.66
CA LYS A 44 -7.06 9.02 -0.79
C LYS A 44 -8.01 8.01 -1.42
N ALA A 45 -8.34 8.17 -2.70
CA ALA A 45 -9.21 7.25 -3.44
C ALA A 45 -8.66 5.83 -3.50
N PHE A 46 -7.32 5.65 -3.48
CA PHE A 46 -6.72 4.32 -3.48
C PHE A 46 -6.90 3.62 -2.13
N ILE A 47 -6.73 4.36 -1.04
CA ILE A 47 -6.76 3.82 0.33
C ILE A 47 -8.12 3.91 1.03
N GLU A 48 -9.17 4.41 0.35
CA GLU A 48 -10.46 4.74 0.99
C GLU A 48 -11.16 3.55 1.65
N PHE A 49 -10.95 2.34 1.12
CA PHE A 49 -11.55 1.10 1.64
C PHE A 49 -10.68 0.41 2.69
N ILE A 50 -9.53 0.98 3.05
CA ILE A 50 -8.63 0.42 4.06
C ILE A 50 -8.99 0.98 5.42
N GLN A 51 -9.20 0.09 6.38
CA GLN A 51 -9.30 0.44 7.79
C GLN A 51 -8.48 -0.51 8.65
N GLY A 52 -7.94 0.01 9.74
CA GLY A 52 -7.19 -0.77 10.71
C GLY A 52 -5.77 -1.07 10.23
N LYS A 53 -5.53 -2.24 9.64
CA LYS A 53 -4.16 -2.70 9.30
C LYS A 53 -3.97 -2.85 7.80
N LEU A 54 -2.86 -2.27 7.33
CA LEU A 54 -2.38 -2.39 5.96
C LEU A 54 -1.05 -3.12 5.94
N PHE A 55 -0.97 -4.26 5.25
CA PHE A 55 0.29 -5.01 5.13
C PHE A 55 0.95 -4.68 3.80
N GLY A 56 2.19 -4.19 3.83
CA GLY A 56 2.95 -3.81 2.64
C GLY A 56 4.36 -4.41 2.62
N ASP A 57 4.95 -4.41 1.43
CA ASP A 57 6.35 -4.77 1.21
C ASP A 57 7.35 -3.73 1.71
N LYS A 58 8.65 -4.04 1.62
CA LYS A 58 9.73 -3.16 2.10
C LYS A 58 9.82 -1.82 1.36
N GLY A 59 9.33 -1.74 0.11
CA GLY A 59 9.29 -0.51 -0.67
C GLY A 59 8.46 0.60 -0.02
N TYR A 60 7.50 0.22 0.83
CA TYR A 60 6.63 1.16 1.54
C TYR A 60 7.21 1.76 2.82
N ILE A 61 8.46 1.43 3.17
CA ILE A 61 9.06 1.95 4.41
C ILE A 61 9.31 3.46 4.25
N SER A 62 8.53 4.27 4.98
CA SER A 62 8.70 5.72 5.09
C SER A 62 8.07 6.24 6.37
N LYS A 63 8.81 7.02 7.15
CA LYS A 63 8.34 7.60 8.42
C LYS A 63 7.14 8.53 8.19
N ASN A 64 7.21 9.38 7.16
CA ASN A 64 6.14 10.30 6.82
C ASN A 64 4.87 9.55 6.39
N LEU A 65 5.01 8.52 5.55
CA LEU A 65 3.89 7.69 5.10
C LEU A 65 3.21 6.99 6.29
N PHE A 66 4.00 6.43 7.20
CA PHE A 66 3.51 5.82 8.43
C PHE A 66 2.66 6.79 9.25
N GLN A 67 3.18 7.99 9.50
CA GLN A 67 2.49 9.01 10.30
C GLN A 67 1.19 9.45 9.64
N ARG A 68 1.19 9.68 8.33
CA ARG A 68 -0.01 10.06 7.56
C ARG A 68 -1.08 9.00 7.63
N LEU A 69 -0.73 7.76 7.27
CA LEU A 69 -1.67 6.64 7.31
C LEU A 69 -2.21 6.40 8.73
N PHE A 70 -1.38 6.58 9.76
CA PHE A 70 -1.82 6.44 11.15
C PHE A 70 -2.86 7.48 11.55
N VAL A 71 -2.71 8.74 11.12
CA VAL A 71 -3.73 9.79 11.31
C VAL A 71 -5.03 9.43 10.61
N ASP A 72 -4.94 8.79 9.43
CA ASP A 72 -6.10 8.28 8.69
C ASP A 72 -6.67 6.96 9.25
N GLY A 73 -6.20 6.49 10.42
CA GLY A 73 -6.68 5.28 11.07
C GLY A 73 -6.15 3.96 10.47
N ILE A 74 -5.08 4.04 9.69
CA ILE A 74 -4.44 2.93 8.98
C ILE A 74 -3.04 2.69 9.56
N GLN A 75 -2.87 1.56 10.26
CA GLN A 75 -1.59 1.06 10.70
C GLN A 75 -0.90 0.29 9.56
N LEU A 76 0.10 0.90 8.92
CA LEU A 76 0.97 0.22 7.98
C LEU A 76 1.87 -0.79 8.72
N ILE A 77 2.00 -2.00 8.19
CA ILE A 77 2.83 -3.08 8.74
C ILE A 77 3.69 -3.61 7.58
N THR A 78 5.01 -3.64 7.76
CA THR A 78 5.94 -4.18 6.76
C THR A 78 6.72 -5.37 7.32
N LYS A 79 7.17 -6.29 6.48
CA LYS A 79 7.86 -7.55 6.89
C LYS A 79 9.30 -7.35 7.45
N ARG A 80 9.62 -6.21 8.05
CA ARG A 80 10.84 -6.01 8.86
C ARG A 80 10.47 -5.62 10.28
N LYS A 81 11.18 -6.16 11.28
CA LYS A 81 11.16 -5.63 12.65
C LYS A 81 11.72 -4.20 12.60
N ILE A 82 10.85 -3.21 12.65
CA ILE A 82 11.24 -1.86 13.07
C ILE A 82 11.06 -1.85 14.59
N ALA A 83 12.17 -1.74 15.32
CA ALA A 83 12.09 -1.23 16.69
C ALA A 83 11.61 0.21 16.55
N LEU A 84 10.36 0.46 16.97
CA LEU A 84 9.83 1.81 17.14
C LEU A 84 10.39 2.40 18.43
#